data_AF-A0A7Y5USD3-F1
#
_entry.id   AF-A0A7Y5USD3-F1
#
_cell.length_a   1.000
_cell.length_b   1.000
_cell.length_c   1.000
_cell.angle_alpha   90.00
_cell.angle_beta   90.00
_cell.angle_gamma   90.00
#
_symmetry.space_group_name_H-M   'P 1'
#
loop_
_entity.id
_entity.type
_entity.pdbx_description
1 polymer ?
#
loop_
_entity_poly.entity_id
_entity_poly.type
_entity_poly.pdbx_seq_one_letter_code
_entity_poly.pdbx_strand_id
1 'polypeptide(L)'
;MNRRCLNLAPALLTLLFAVPASAAPQVPCTGTELATISPYAATHTGADGGALYFDMTVNIAGGLRMQGIELNLGSPAGTPFNLMVYARVGTWHSNQNSNSGWIIATTGQGVSAGPGQPTSVDLADVVVPNASWGISLVLFGASHAYTAGNGANQAFSMPGLSLSLGGAGDAPFSGTLPNPYVWNGKLLFECPPPPPQPYCTSGITTNFCMPSMWANRQPSASMAAPCFINVDNVEGMKQGLLFYGLDNSGFVPKVWGTGTSYLCVKSPTQRTGVQNSGGSPDQCDGFLSLDWNTWQSAHPSALGQPFAVGDSVFVQGWFRDPAASKSTNLSNALQLTLQP
;
A
#
# COMPACT_ATOMS: atom_id res chain seq x y z
N MET A 1 -29.52 -61.69 -10.10
CA MET A 1 -29.33 -60.40 -9.41
C MET A 1 -28.00 -60.44 -8.67
N ASN A 2 -26.90 -60.04 -9.33
CA ASN A 2 -25.56 -59.97 -8.72
C ASN A 2 -25.32 -58.54 -8.22
N ARG A 3 -25.20 -58.34 -6.90
CA ARG A 3 -24.73 -57.08 -6.32
C ARG A 3 -23.21 -57.15 -6.16
N ARG A 4 -22.47 -56.33 -6.93
CA ARG A 4 -21.05 -56.04 -6.69
C ARG A 4 -20.96 -54.89 -5.67
N CYS A 5 -20.32 -55.14 -4.54
CA CYS A 5 -19.83 -54.09 -3.64
C CYS A 5 -18.61 -53.42 -4.30
N LEU A 6 -18.69 -52.11 -4.54
CA LEU A 6 -17.54 -51.30 -4.96
C LEU A 6 -16.88 -50.72 -3.70
N ASN A 7 -15.64 -51.14 -3.43
CA ASN A 7 -14.78 -50.53 -2.41
C ASN A 7 -14.26 -49.18 -2.93
N LEU A 8 -14.61 -48.08 -2.27
CA LEU A 8 -13.95 -46.79 -2.43
C LEU A 8 -12.84 -46.65 -1.38
N ALA A 9 -11.58 -46.59 -1.83
CA ALA A 9 -10.46 -46.14 -1.00
C ALA A 9 -10.46 -44.60 -0.94
N PRO A 10 -10.11 -43.98 0.21
CA PRO A 10 -10.05 -42.53 0.31
C PRO A 10 -8.76 -42.02 -0.35
N ALA A 11 -8.92 -41.13 -1.34
CA ALA A 11 -7.80 -40.39 -1.92
C ALA A 11 -7.27 -39.39 -0.88
N LEU A 12 -6.00 -39.54 -0.52
CA LEU A 12 -5.27 -38.62 0.34
C LEU A 12 -5.05 -37.31 -0.44
N LEU A 13 -5.84 -36.28 -0.12
CA LEU A 13 -5.73 -34.95 -0.73
C LEU A 13 -4.58 -34.19 -0.05
N THR A 14 -3.40 -34.23 -0.63
CA THR A 14 -2.27 -33.39 -0.21
C THR A 14 -2.58 -31.93 -0.56
N LEU A 15 -3.01 -31.13 0.42
CA LEU A 15 -3.06 -29.68 0.27
C LEU A 15 -1.61 -29.18 0.12
N LEU A 16 -1.18 -28.88 -1.11
CA LEU A 16 -0.08 -27.94 -1.32
C LEU A 16 -0.59 -26.57 -0.87
N PHE A 17 -0.09 -26.07 0.27
CA PHE A 17 -0.19 -24.66 0.58
C PHE A 17 0.58 -23.89 -0.51
N ALA A 18 -0.15 -23.13 -1.32
CA ALA A 18 0.45 -22.15 -2.20
C ALA A 18 1.25 -21.18 -1.34
N VAL A 19 2.58 -21.20 -1.47
CA VAL A 19 3.42 -20.07 -1.05
C VAL A 19 2.86 -18.85 -1.77
N PRO A 20 2.48 -17.76 -1.08
CA PRO A 20 1.99 -16.57 -1.76
C PRO A 20 3.06 -16.15 -2.75
N ALA A 21 2.67 -16.05 -4.03
CA ALA A 21 3.55 -15.56 -5.07
C ALA A 21 4.19 -14.27 -4.58
N SER A 22 5.52 -14.20 -4.61
CA SER A 22 6.24 -12.98 -4.25
C SER A 22 5.66 -11.85 -5.11
N ALA A 23 5.00 -10.87 -4.49
CA ALA A 23 4.56 -9.68 -5.19
C ALA A 23 5.79 -9.07 -5.90
N ALA A 24 5.60 -8.57 -7.13
CA ALA A 24 6.65 -7.85 -7.83
C ALA A 24 7.24 -6.78 -6.89
N PRO A 25 8.56 -6.54 -6.91
CA PRO A 25 9.17 -5.56 -6.02
C PRO A 25 8.49 -4.19 -6.22
N GLN A 26 7.85 -3.71 -5.16
CA GLN A 26 7.14 -2.44 -5.15
C GLN A 26 8.17 -1.31 -5.16
N VAL A 27 7.87 -0.23 -5.89
CA VAL A 27 8.79 0.90 -6.00
C VAL A 27 8.57 1.83 -4.80
N PRO A 28 9.64 2.30 -4.11
CA PRO A 28 9.52 3.39 -3.17
C PRO A 28 8.95 4.63 -3.88
N CYS A 29 7.91 5.22 -3.30
CA CYS A 29 7.28 6.38 -3.89
C CYS A 29 8.27 7.55 -3.95
N THR A 30 8.44 8.15 -5.13
CA THR A 30 9.30 9.33 -5.32
C THR A 30 8.53 10.34 -6.16
N GLY A 31 8.19 11.50 -5.59
CA GLY A 31 7.51 12.59 -6.28
C GLY A 31 6.24 13.06 -5.59
N THR A 32 5.71 14.18 -6.07
CA THR A 32 4.50 14.84 -5.53
C THR A 32 3.47 15.14 -6.62
N GLU A 33 3.83 14.91 -7.88
CA GLU A 33 2.98 15.19 -9.01
C GLU A 33 3.31 14.34 -10.24
N LEU A 34 2.29 14.16 -11.08
CA LEU A 34 2.46 13.62 -12.43
C LEU A 34 1.60 14.47 -13.39
N ALA A 35 2.28 15.24 -14.23
CA ALA A 35 1.65 16.05 -15.28
C ALA A 35 1.50 15.26 -16.59
N THR A 36 0.43 15.55 -17.34
CA THR A 36 0.24 15.04 -18.69
C THR A 36 0.77 16.06 -19.71
N ILE A 37 -0.09 16.86 -20.33
CA ILE A 37 0.27 17.88 -21.31
C ILE A 37 0.46 19.22 -20.60
N SER A 38 1.69 19.76 -20.72
CA SER A 38 2.06 21.11 -20.28
C SER A 38 2.76 21.87 -21.43
N PRO A 39 2.48 23.17 -21.65
CA PRO A 39 1.44 23.97 -20.98
C PRO A 39 0.04 23.46 -21.36
N TYR A 40 -0.99 23.87 -20.61
CA TYR A 40 -2.40 23.42 -20.69
C TYR A 40 -3.11 23.77 -22.03
N ALA A 41 -2.41 23.70 -23.17
CA ALA A 41 -2.95 23.91 -24.50
C ALA A 41 -3.88 22.75 -24.87
N ALA A 42 -5.15 23.06 -25.18
CA ALA A 42 -6.15 22.09 -25.61
C ALA A 42 -6.47 22.26 -27.10
N THR A 43 -6.85 21.15 -27.74
CA THR A 43 -7.40 21.17 -29.10
C THR A 43 -8.92 20.97 -29.12
N HIS A 44 -9.51 20.59 -27.97
CA HIS A 44 -10.93 20.28 -27.83
C HIS A 44 -11.49 20.82 -26.52
N THR A 45 -12.80 21.01 -26.50
CA THR A 45 -13.58 21.35 -25.32
C THR A 45 -14.81 20.45 -25.29
N GLY A 46 -15.08 19.82 -24.15
CA GLY A 46 -16.23 18.94 -23.97
C GLY A 46 -17.49 19.71 -23.59
N ALA A 47 -18.60 18.98 -23.44
CA ALA A 47 -19.81 19.51 -22.82
C ALA A 47 -19.64 19.79 -21.32
N ASP A 48 -20.49 20.68 -20.78
CA ASP A 48 -20.75 20.74 -19.33
C ASP A 48 -21.40 19.43 -18.89
N GLY A 49 -20.95 18.86 -17.78
CA GLY A 49 -21.33 17.50 -17.40
C GLY A 49 -20.49 16.40 -18.04
N GLY A 50 -19.51 16.74 -18.89
CA GLY A 50 -18.68 15.77 -19.60
C GLY A 50 -17.74 14.96 -18.69
N ALA A 51 -17.14 13.92 -19.27
CA ALA A 51 -16.24 13.01 -18.57
C ALA A 51 -14.96 12.70 -19.36
N LEU A 52 -13.84 12.57 -18.65
CA LEU A 52 -12.55 12.09 -19.16
C LEU A 52 -12.23 10.72 -18.57
N TYR A 53 -11.67 9.80 -19.36
CA TYR A 53 -11.34 8.44 -18.92
C TYR A 53 -9.88 8.08 -19.24
N PHE A 54 -9.22 7.45 -18.28
CA PHE A 54 -7.86 6.95 -18.42
C PHE A 54 -7.59 5.82 -17.43
N ASP A 55 -6.57 5.01 -17.73
CA ASP A 55 -6.07 3.99 -16.83
C ASP A 55 -4.94 4.59 -15.99
N MET A 56 -4.92 4.24 -14.71
CA MET A 56 -3.87 4.57 -13.77
C MET A 56 -3.33 3.26 -13.18
N THR A 57 -2.03 3.02 -13.31
CA THR A 57 -1.37 1.88 -12.65
C THR A 57 -0.48 2.38 -11.53
N VAL A 58 -0.78 1.92 -10.31
CA VAL A 58 -0.04 2.26 -9.10
C VAL A 58 0.79 1.04 -8.70
N ASN A 59 2.11 1.14 -8.85
CA ASN A 59 3.10 0.19 -8.36
C ASN A 59 3.97 0.75 -7.22
N ILE A 60 3.33 1.48 -6.31
CA ILE A 60 3.96 2.10 -5.14
C ILE A 60 3.68 1.26 -3.90
N ALA A 61 4.70 1.06 -3.05
CA ALA A 61 4.53 0.40 -1.76
C ALA A 61 3.62 1.22 -0.84
N GLY A 62 2.51 0.64 -0.38
CA GLY A 62 1.51 1.35 0.44
C GLY A 62 0.48 2.17 -0.35
N GLY A 63 0.58 2.20 -1.69
CA GLY A 63 -0.32 2.98 -2.54
C GLY A 63 0.09 4.45 -2.69
N LEU A 64 -0.82 5.26 -3.20
CA LEU A 64 -0.66 6.69 -3.47
C LEU A 64 -1.71 7.47 -2.67
N ARG A 65 -1.36 8.54 -1.94
CA ARG A 65 -2.38 9.41 -1.32
C ARG A 65 -2.64 10.59 -2.24
N MET A 66 -3.77 10.59 -2.94
CA MET A 66 -4.17 11.71 -3.78
C MET A 66 -4.67 12.85 -2.88
N GLN A 67 -4.13 14.04 -3.10
CA GLN A 67 -4.50 15.27 -2.39
C GLN A 67 -5.26 16.23 -3.30
N GLY A 68 -4.95 16.22 -4.59
CA GLY A 68 -5.48 17.23 -5.49
C GLY A 68 -5.29 16.88 -6.95
N ILE A 69 -5.85 17.73 -7.79
CA ILE A 69 -5.75 17.59 -9.24
C ILE A 69 -5.83 18.97 -9.87
N GLU A 70 -4.98 19.23 -10.86
CA GLU A 70 -5.09 20.41 -11.71
C GLU A 70 -5.77 20.02 -13.02
N LEU A 71 -6.80 20.76 -13.40
CA LEU A 71 -7.58 20.54 -14.61
C LEU A 71 -7.36 21.67 -15.61
N ASN A 72 -7.41 21.33 -16.89
CA ASN A 72 -7.70 22.29 -17.95
C ASN A 72 -9.21 22.34 -18.20
N LEU A 73 -9.80 23.53 -18.17
CA LEU A 73 -11.23 23.72 -18.34
C LEU A 73 -11.52 24.56 -19.59
N GLY A 74 -12.61 24.23 -20.29
CA GLY A 74 -13.11 25.03 -21.40
C GLY A 74 -14.00 26.19 -20.95
N SER A 75 -14.40 26.21 -19.68
CA SER A 75 -15.27 27.24 -19.12
C SER A 75 -14.52 28.53 -18.78
N PRO A 76 -15.15 29.72 -18.92
CA PRO A 76 -14.56 31.00 -18.57
C PRO A 76 -14.06 31.08 -17.12
N ALA A 77 -13.08 31.96 -16.89
CA ALA A 77 -12.58 32.22 -15.54
C ALA A 77 -13.72 32.69 -14.61
N GLY A 78 -13.73 32.20 -13.37
CA GLY A 78 -14.78 32.49 -12.38
C GLY A 78 -15.97 31.53 -12.40
N THR A 79 -16.00 30.53 -13.29
CA THR A 79 -17.08 29.53 -13.34
C THR A 79 -16.91 28.50 -12.22
N PRO A 80 -17.84 28.39 -11.24
CA PRO A 80 -17.76 27.39 -10.18
C PRO A 80 -18.17 26.00 -10.68
N PHE A 81 -17.56 24.95 -10.14
CA PHE A 81 -17.89 23.56 -10.50
C PHE A 81 -17.64 22.57 -9.37
N ASN A 82 -18.21 21.38 -9.51
CA ASN A 82 -17.88 20.20 -8.71
C ASN A 82 -17.14 19.18 -9.58
N LEU A 83 -16.14 18.51 -9.00
CA LEU A 83 -15.42 17.40 -9.59
C LEU A 83 -15.75 16.11 -8.83
N MET A 84 -16.10 15.07 -9.57
CA MET A 84 -16.20 13.71 -9.06
C MET A 84 -15.14 12.84 -9.72
N VAL A 85 -14.32 12.19 -8.91
CA VAL A 85 -13.30 11.23 -9.37
C VAL A 85 -13.85 9.82 -9.14
N TYR A 86 -14.23 9.16 -10.22
CA TYR A 86 -14.66 7.77 -10.19
C TYR A 86 -13.48 6.84 -10.42
N ALA A 87 -13.49 5.70 -9.73
CA ALA A 87 -12.51 4.63 -9.91
C ALA A 87 -13.18 3.27 -10.03
N ARG A 88 -12.52 2.36 -10.76
CA ARG A 88 -12.84 0.93 -10.80
C ARG A 88 -11.56 0.11 -10.87
N VAL A 89 -11.56 -1.09 -10.30
CA VAL A 89 -10.42 -2.01 -10.43
C VAL A 89 -10.29 -2.46 -11.88
N GLY A 90 -9.07 -2.46 -12.43
CA GLY A 90 -8.78 -2.85 -13.80
C GLY A 90 -8.63 -1.64 -14.72
N THR A 91 -9.47 -1.55 -15.76
CA THR A 91 -9.35 -0.53 -16.84
C THR A 91 -10.65 0.25 -17.06
N TRP A 92 -10.58 1.48 -17.58
CA TRP A 92 -11.74 2.20 -18.08
C TRP A 92 -12.23 1.65 -19.43
N HIS A 93 -11.32 1.08 -20.23
CA HIS A 93 -11.62 0.64 -21.59
C HIS A 93 -12.69 -0.46 -21.57
N SER A 94 -13.68 -0.35 -22.46
CA SER A 94 -14.90 -1.18 -22.50
C SER A 94 -15.82 -1.08 -21.27
N ASN A 95 -15.56 -0.17 -20.34
CA ASN A 95 -16.36 0.04 -19.13
C ASN A 95 -16.95 1.47 -19.05
N GLN A 96 -16.80 2.27 -20.10
CA GLN A 96 -17.18 3.68 -20.16
C GLN A 96 -18.64 3.93 -20.55
N ASN A 97 -19.43 2.88 -20.81
CA ASN A 97 -20.82 2.99 -21.28
C ASN A 97 -21.83 2.63 -20.18
N SER A 98 -21.37 2.40 -18.95
CA SER A 98 -22.19 2.05 -17.80
C SER A 98 -21.48 2.47 -16.52
N ASN A 99 -22.24 2.90 -15.52
CA ASN A 99 -21.71 3.19 -14.19
C ASN A 99 -21.47 1.91 -13.36
N SER A 100 -21.78 0.74 -13.91
CA SER A 100 -21.60 -0.54 -13.22
C SER A 100 -20.11 -0.78 -12.89
N GLY A 101 -19.83 -1.06 -11.62
CA GLY A 101 -18.48 -1.32 -11.12
C GLY A 101 -17.62 -0.07 -10.87
N TRP A 102 -18.14 1.13 -11.15
CA TRP A 102 -17.51 2.39 -10.78
C TRP A 102 -17.94 2.81 -9.37
N ILE A 103 -16.99 3.29 -8.58
CA ILE A 103 -17.24 3.93 -7.29
C ILE A 103 -16.71 5.36 -7.31
N ILE A 104 -17.29 6.24 -6.51
CA ILE A 104 -16.71 7.57 -6.27
C ILE A 104 -15.52 7.37 -5.33
N ALA A 105 -14.31 7.62 -5.82
CA ALA A 105 -13.09 7.51 -5.02
C ALA A 105 -12.87 8.76 -4.16
N THR A 106 -13.12 9.93 -4.73
CA THR A 106 -13.04 11.23 -4.04
C THR A 106 -13.80 12.29 -4.83
N THR A 107 -14.02 13.46 -4.21
CA THR A 107 -14.68 14.62 -4.79
C THR A 107 -13.93 15.89 -4.42
N GLY A 108 -14.10 16.94 -5.21
CA GLY A 108 -13.58 18.28 -4.93
C GLY A 108 -14.46 19.37 -5.54
N GLN A 109 -14.17 20.61 -5.19
CA GLN A 109 -14.83 21.80 -5.76
C GLN A 109 -13.78 22.77 -6.26
N GLY A 110 -14.13 23.56 -7.27
CA GLY A 110 -13.20 24.54 -7.84
C GLY A 110 -13.91 25.68 -8.53
N VAL A 111 -13.10 26.66 -8.92
CA VAL A 111 -13.51 27.80 -9.76
C VAL A 111 -12.55 27.86 -10.93
N SER A 112 -13.08 27.83 -12.15
CA SER A 112 -12.27 27.83 -13.37
C SER A 112 -11.32 29.03 -13.40
N ALA A 113 -10.05 28.77 -13.70
CA ALA A 113 -9.06 29.81 -14.00
C ALA A 113 -9.16 30.29 -15.46
N GLY A 114 -10.05 29.70 -16.26
CA GLY A 114 -10.25 29.97 -17.67
C GLY A 114 -9.46 29.03 -18.59
N PRO A 115 -9.79 29.00 -19.90
CA PRO A 115 -9.14 28.10 -20.85
C PRO A 115 -7.63 28.28 -20.94
N GLY A 116 -6.91 27.17 -20.90
CA GLY A 116 -5.45 27.15 -21.00
C GLY A 116 -4.72 27.53 -19.71
N GLN A 117 -5.44 27.76 -18.60
CA GLN A 117 -4.88 28.00 -17.29
C GLN A 117 -5.07 26.77 -16.37
N PRO A 118 -4.07 26.42 -15.55
CA PRO A 118 -4.24 25.36 -14.57
C PRO A 118 -5.32 25.76 -13.54
N THR A 119 -6.33 24.92 -13.39
CA THR A 119 -7.35 25.07 -12.36
C THR A 119 -7.14 24.01 -11.28
N SER A 120 -6.63 24.40 -10.13
CA SER A 120 -6.40 23.50 -8.99
C SER A 120 -7.71 23.14 -8.29
N VAL A 121 -7.86 21.86 -7.96
CA VAL A 121 -8.96 21.30 -7.17
C VAL A 121 -8.36 20.55 -6.00
N ASP A 122 -8.71 20.97 -4.79
CA ASP A 122 -8.43 20.23 -3.57
C ASP A 122 -9.40 19.05 -3.46
N LEU A 123 -8.88 17.85 -3.22
CA LEU A 123 -9.66 16.63 -3.11
C LEU A 123 -9.73 16.18 -1.66
N ALA A 124 -10.80 15.47 -1.29
CA ALA A 124 -10.75 14.72 -0.04
C ALA A 124 -9.64 13.64 -0.15
N ASP A 125 -8.67 13.68 0.76
CA ASP A 125 -7.53 12.76 0.78
C ASP A 125 -7.99 11.30 0.68
N VAL A 126 -7.48 10.61 -0.34
CA VAL A 126 -7.80 9.20 -0.57
C VAL A 126 -6.53 8.41 -0.88
N VAL A 127 -6.37 7.27 -0.19
CA VAL A 127 -5.32 6.30 -0.52
C VAL A 127 -5.81 5.45 -1.67
N VAL A 128 -5.10 5.51 -2.79
CA VAL A 128 -5.25 4.66 -3.95
C VAL A 128 -4.30 3.46 -3.79
N PRO A 129 -4.83 2.23 -3.58
CA PRO A 129 -4.00 1.06 -3.40
C PRO A 129 -3.17 0.69 -4.63
N ASN A 130 -2.13 -0.10 -4.41
CA ASN A 130 -1.35 -0.73 -5.47
C ASN A 130 -2.24 -1.66 -6.31
N ALA A 131 -2.52 -1.26 -7.54
CA ALA A 131 -3.29 -1.98 -8.55
C ALA A 131 -3.34 -1.18 -9.86
N SER A 132 -3.96 -1.76 -10.90
CA SER A 132 -4.46 -1.02 -12.05
C SER A 132 -5.89 -0.56 -11.80
N TRP A 133 -6.16 0.69 -12.14
CA TRP A 133 -7.43 1.37 -11.95
C TRP A 133 -7.90 2.00 -13.25
N GLY A 134 -9.17 1.83 -13.59
CA GLY A 134 -9.85 2.73 -14.52
C GLY A 134 -10.32 3.95 -13.76
N ILE A 135 -10.02 5.14 -14.27
CA ILE A 135 -10.36 6.43 -13.67
C ILE A 135 -11.29 7.20 -14.62
N SER A 136 -12.28 7.88 -14.04
CA SER A 136 -13.11 8.85 -14.74
C SER A 136 -13.17 10.15 -13.95
N LEU A 137 -12.88 11.28 -14.62
CA LEU A 137 -13.06 12.63 -14.09
C LEU A 137 -14.36 13.17 -14.65
N VAL A 138 -15.32 13.50 -13.79
CA VAL A 138 -16.62 14.03 -14.18
C VAL A 138 -16.81 15.40 -13.56
N LEU A 139 -17.11 16.39 -14.40
CA LEU A 139 -17.39 17.76 -13.97
C LEU A 139 -18.89 18.05 -13.94
N PHE A 140 -19.32 18.92 -13.03
CA PHE A 140 -20.66 19.49 -13.00
C PHE A 140 -20.57 21.02 -12.86
N GLY A 141 -21.12 21.76 -13.81
CA GLY A 141 -21.08 23.23 -13.87
C GLY A 141 -19.88 23.79 -14.64
N ALA A 142 -19.08 22.94 -15.29
CA ALA A 142 -17.96 23.33 -16.13
C ALA A 142 -17.66 22.26 -17.20
N SER A 143 -16.95 22.66 -18.25
CA SER A 143 -16.48 21.78 -19.32
C SER A 143 -15.00 21.49 -19.21
N HIS A 144 -14.61 20.27 -19.57
CA HIS A 144 -13.20 19.91 -19.73
C HIS A 144 -12.60 20.54 -21.00
N ALA A 145 -11.31 20.87 -20.94
CA ALA A 145 -10.49 21.13 -22.12
C ALA A 145 -9.38 20.07 -22.22
N TYR A 146 -9.20 19.48 -23.40
CA TYR A 146 -8.34 18.31 -23.60
C TYR A 146 -7.74 18.29 -25.02
N THR A 147 -6.80 17.39 -25.25
CA THR A 147 -6.07 17.30 -26.52
C THR A 147 -6.34 16.00 -27.25
N ALA A 148 -6.40 16.05 -28.57
CA ALA A 148 -6.48 14.86 -29.41
C ALA A 148 -5.25 13.96 -29.22
N GLY A 149 -5.50 12.67 -29.06
CA GLY A 149 -4.49 11.62 -29.03
C GLY A 149 -3.92 11.38 -30.43
N ASN A 150 -2.61 11.22 -30.52
CA ASN A 150 -1.88 11.00 -31.79
C ASN A 150 -1.12 9.66 -31.84
N GLY A 151 -1.27 8.84 -30.79
CA GLY A 151 -0.61 7.54 -30.64
C GLY A 151 0.68 7.62 -29.81
N ALA A 152 1.25 8.80 -29.64
CA ALA A 152 2.48 9.04 -28.88
C ALA A 152 2.24 9.86 -27.59
N ASN A 153 1.13 10.60 -27.47
CA ASN A 153 0.87 11.53 -26.36
C ASN A 153 -0.12 10.98 -25.31
N GLN A 154 -0.38 9.67 -25.30
CA GLN A 154 -1.36 9.04 -24.40
C GLN A 154 -0.76 8.34 -23.19
N ALA A 155 0.57 8.26 -23.09
CA ALA A 155 1.25 7.56 -22.00
C ALA A 155 2.15 8.53 -21.22
N PHE A 156 1.96 8.57 -19.91
CA PHE A 156 2.78 9.37 -18.99
C PHE A 156 3.15 8.49 -17.79
N SER A 157 4.37 8.63 -17.30
CA SER A 157 4.81 7.82 -16.17
C SER A 157 5.93 8.46 -15.39
N MET A 158 6.08 7.95 -14.18
CA MET A 158 7.18 8.17 -13.25
C MET A 158 7.42 6.84 -12.50
N PRO A 159 8.49 6.72 -11.70
CA PRO A 159 8.73 5.49 -10.94
C PRO A 159 7.52 5.14 -10.06
N GLY A 160 6.90 3.98 -10.32
CA GLY A 160 5.76 3.47 -9.54
C GLY A 160 4.38 4.00 -9.93
N LEU A 161 4.25 4.94 -10.86
CA LEU A 161 2.94 5.45 -11.32
C LEU A 161 2.93 5.64 -12.84
N SER A 162 1.90 5.14 -13.51
CA SER A 162 1.68 5.39 -14.94
C SER A 162 0.22 5.71 -15.25
N LEU A 163 0.04 6.55 -16.27
CA LEU A 163 -1.25 6.93 -16.83
C LEU A 163 -1.31 6.53 -18.31
N SER A 164 -2.41 5.90 -18.71
CA SER A 164 -2.74 5.61 -20.11
C SER A 164 -4.09 6.22 -20.46
N LEU A 165 -4.04 7.32 -21.21
CA LEU A 165 -5.21 8.14 -21.52
C LEU A 165 -5.86 7.74 -22.84
N GLY A 166 -7.14 8.04 -22.98
CA GLY A 166 -7.80 7.83 -24.26
C GLY A 166 -9.30 8.12 -24.32
N GLY A 167 -9.99 8.41 -23.23
CA GLY A 167 -11.43 8.64 -23.27
C GLY A 167 -11.82 10.09 -23.00
N ALA A 168 -12.72 10.63 -23.82
CA ALA A 168 -13.56 11.77 -23.46
C ALA A 168 -14.98 11.53 -23.99
N GLY A 169 -15.99 11.95 -23.22
CA GLY A 169 -17.39 11.89 -23.61
C GLY A 169 -18.16 13.10 -23.09
N ASP A 170 -19.22 13.48 -23.80
CA ASP A 170 -20.07 14.62 -23.44
C ASP A 170 -21.02 14.34 -22.27
N ALA A 171 -21.11 13.09 -21.83
CA ALA A 171 -21.78 12.68 -20.60
C ALA A 171 -21.07 11.46 -19.98
N PRO A 172 -21.09 11.32 -18.65
CA PRO A 172 -20.45 10.21 -17.98
C PRO A 172 -21.19 8.91 -18.29
N PHE A 173 -20.42 7.82 -18.37
CA PHE A 173 -20.90 6.46 -18.50
C PHE A 173 -21.85 6.22 -19.69
N SER A 174 -21.58 6.86 -20.83
CA SER A 174 -22.46 6.83 -22.00
C SER A 174 -21.71 6.77 -23.34
N GLY A 175 -22.34 6.12 -24.33
CA GLY A 175 -21.98 6.22 -25.74
C GLY A 175 -20.65 5.59 -26.16
N THR A 176 -20.30 5.72 -27.44
CA THR A 176 -18.96 5.42 -27.97
C THR A 176 -18.08 6.64 -27.79
N LEU A 177 -16.87 6.49 -27.23
CA LEU A 177 -15.94 7.62 -27.11
C LEU A 177 -15.20 7.83 -28.44
N PRO A 178 -15.27 9.01 -29.06
CA PRO A 178 -14.66 9.25 -30.36
C PRO A 178 -13.17 9.54 -30.21
N ASN A 179 -12.28 8.79 -30.88
CA ASN A 179 -10.82 8.99 -30.92
C ASN A 179 -10.12 9.00 -29.54
N PRO A 180 -8.83 8.68 -29.45
CA PRO A 180 -8.16 8.84 -28.17
C PRO A 180 -8.11 10.33 -27.81
N TYR A 181 -8.49 10.68 -26.59
CA TYR A 181 -8.26 12.00 -26.03
C TYR A 181 -7.35 11.93 -24.81
N VAL A 182 -6.56 12.99 -24.63
CA VAL A 182 -5.59 13.13 -23.56
C VAL A 182 -6.10 14.24 -22.65
N TRP A 183 -6.36 13.89 -21.40
CA TRP A 183 -6.61 14.87 -20.35
C TRP A 183 -5.37 15.75 -20.19
N ASN A 184 -5.57 17.07 -20.20
CA ASN A 184 -4.52 18.05 -19.94
C ASN A 184 -4.61 18.47 -18.48
N GLY A 185 -3.68 17.98 -17.67
CA GLY A 185 -3.72 18.27 -16.25
C GLY A 185 -2.57 17.64 -15.50
N LYS A 186 -2.72 17.63 -14.18
CA LYS A 186 -1.71 17.15 -13.25
C LYS A 186 -2.37 16.48 -12.06
N LEU A 187 -1.92 15.28 -11.72
CA LEU A 187 -2.25 14.65 -10.44
C LEU A 187 -1.34 15.22 -9.36
N LEU A 188 -1.90 15.66 -8.24
CA LEU A 188 -1.18 16.07 -7.04
C LEU A 188 -1.38 15.00 -5.97
N PHE A 189 -0.28 14.47 -5.47
CA PHE A 189 -0.31 13.40 -4.51
C PHE A 189 0.88 13.51 -3.58
N GLU A 190 0.76 12.77 -2.50
CA GLU A 190 1.87 12.52 -1.62
C GLU A 190 2.09 11.02 -1.48
N CYS A 191 3.35 10.71 -1.23
CA CYS A 191 3.83 9.38 -1.02
C CYS A 191 3.53 8.98 0.42
N PRO A 192 2.52 8.14 0.71
CA PRO A 192 2.46 7.54 2.03
C PRO A 192 3.77 6.77 2.22
N PRO A 193 4.37 6.83 3.41
CA PRO A 193 5.56 6.04 3.67
C PRO A 193 5.26 4.56 3.44
N PRO A 194 6.23 3.79 2.94
CA PRO A 194 6.02 2.36 2.74
C PRO A 194 5.55 1.74 4.06
N PRO A 195 4.62 0.78 4.04
CA PRO A 195 4.15 0.14 5.26
C PRO A 195 5.32 -0.61 5.94
N PRO A 196 5.20 -0.99 7.22
CA PRO A 196 6.14 -1.90 7.86
C PRO A 196 6.49 -3.09 6.96
N GLN A 197 7.78 -3.31 6.70
CA GLN A 197 8.22 -4.31 5.72
C GLN A 197 8.67 -5.60 6.43
N PRO A 198 7.89 -6.70 6.35
CA PRO A 198 8.34 -7.97 6.88
C PRO A 198 9.51 -8.49 6.03
N TYR A 199 10.53 -9.01 6.71
CA TYR A 199 11.66 -9.65 6.05
C TYR A 199 12.14 -10.83 6.88
N CYS A 200 13.00 -11.65 6.29
CA CYS A 200 13.43 -12.92 6.86
C CYS A 200 12.29 -13.95 6.97
N THR A 201 12.64 -15.23 7.01
CA THR A 201 11.68 -16.31 7.24
C THR A 201 11.53 -16.56 8.73
N SER A 202 10.29 -16.76 9.19
CA SER A 202 10.06 -17.26 10.54
C SER A 202 10.67 -18.66 10.72
N GLY A 203 11.11 -18.96 11.94
CA GLY A 203 11.32 -20.34 12.36
C GLY A 203 10.01 -21.11 12.54
N ILE A 204 10.14 -22.40 12.79
CA ILE A 204 9.06 -23.28 13.25
C ILE A 204 9.45 -23.72 14.66
N THR A 205 8.52 -23.60 15.60
CA THR A 205 8.75 -24.02 16.99
C THR A 205 8.65 -25.53 17.16
N THR A 206 9.10 -26.06 18.30
CA THR A 206 8.98 -27.50 18.56
C THR A 206 7.52 -27.98 18.56
N ASN A 207 6.56 -27.11 18.92
CA ASN A 207 5.12 -27.38 18.81
C ASN A 207 4.50 -26.94 17.47
N PHE A 208 5.30 -26.79 16.41
CA PHE A 208 4.88 -26.47 15.05
C PHE A 208 4.26 -25.09 14.86
N CYS A 209 4.46 -24.16 15.78
CA CYS A 209 4.01 -22.79 15.62
C CYS A 209 4.92 -22.03 14.66
N MET A 210 4.31 -21.17 13.83
CA MET A 210 5.02 -20.31 12.89
C MET A 210 4.76 -18.83 13.27
N PRO A 211 5.58 -18.27 14.16
CA PRO A 211 5.35 -16.92 14.68
C PRO A 211 5.46 -15.86 13.59
N SER A 212 4.44 -15.00 13.49
CA SER A 212 4.35 -13.97 12.45
C SER A 212 4.41 -12.57 13.06
N MET A 213 5.46 -11.83 12.74
CA MET A 213 5.65 -10.44 13.16
C MET A 213 5.10 -9.45 12.13
N TRP A 214 4.35 -8.46 12.61
CA TRP A 214 3.80 -7.35 11.82
C TRP A 214 3.64 -6.09 12.71
N ALA A 215 3.36 -4.95 12.08
CA ALA A 215 2.96 -3.74 12.80
C ALA A 215 1.77 -3.06 12.13
N ASN A 216 0.94 -2.38 12.91
CA ASN A 216 -0.27 -1.72 12.41
C ASN A 216 0.01 -0.49 11.53
N ARG A 217 1.18 0.14 11.68
CA ARG A 217 1.64 1.32 10.93
C ARG A 217 3.13 1.53 11.14
N GLN A 218 3.71 2.50 10.43
CA GLN A 218 5.03 2.99 10.75
C GLN A 218 5.02 3.80 12.07
N PRO A 219 6.08 3.72 12.89
CA PRO A 219 6.17 4.51 14.11
C PRO A 219 6.34 6.02 13.82
N SER A 220 5.72 6.86 14.65
CA SER A 220 5.86 8.32 14.57
C SER A 220 7.02 8.82 15.45
N ALA A 221 7.90 9.63 14.90
CA ALA A 221 9.01 10.29 15.57
C ALA A 221 8.53 11.37 16.54
N SER A 222 7.43 12.06 16.23
CA SER A 222 6.76 12.98 17.17
C SER A 222 5.90 12.26 18.22
N MET A 223 5.79 10.94 18.13
CA MET A 223 4.92 10.11 18.99
C MET A 223 3.42 10.45 18.86
N ALA A 224 3.00 11.04 17.74
CA ALA A 224 1.62 11.48 17.52
C ALA A 224 0.60 10.33 17.38
N ALA A 225 1.04 9.14 16.95
CA ALA A 225 0.20 7.96 16.79
C ALA A 225 0.89 6.70 17.31
N PRO A 226 0.18 5.81 18.04
CA PRO A 226 0.76 4.58 18.56
C PRO A 226 1.00 3.54 17.45
N CYS A 227 2.23 3.06 17.38
CA CYS A 227 2.63 1.91 16.58
C CYS A 227 2.72 0.67 17.47
N PHE A 228 1.86 -0.31 17.18
CA PHE A 228 1.88 -1.62 17.82
C PHE A 228 2.62 -2.61 16.93
N ILE A 229 3.71 -3.16 17.47
CA ILE A 229 4.48 -4.24 16.86
C ILE A 229 4.06 -5.55 17.54
N ASN A 230 3.59 -6.49 16.74
CA ASN A 230 2.90 -7.68 17.18
C ASN A 230 3.61 -8.93 16.66
N VAL A 231 3.59 -10.00 17.45
CA VAL A 231 4.01 -11.34 17.04
C VAL A 231 2.89 -12.31 17.38
N ASP A 232 2.20 -12.79 16.35
CA ASP A 232 1.14 -13.79 16.47
C ASP A 232 1.70 -15.21 16.36
N ASN A 233 0.87 -16.21 16.68
CA ASN A 233 1.21 -17.63 16.54
C ASN A 233 2.51 -18.01 17.26
N VAL A 234 2.77 -17.38 18.40
CA VAL A 234 3.82 -17.81 19.34
C VAL A 234 3.27 -18.99 20.14
N GLU A 235 4.14 -19.87 20.63
CA GLU A 235 3.71 -20.87 21.60
C GLU A 235 3.12 -20.20 22.84
N GLY A 236 1.99 -20.70 23.33
CA GLY A 236 1.33 -20.19 24.53
C GLY A 236 2.11 -20.51 25.81
N MET A 237 1.94 -19.63 26.80
CA MET A 237 2.58 -19.62 28.12
C MET A 237 4.12 -19.62 28.08
N LYS A 238 4.71 -18.96 27.07
CA LYS A 238 6.17 -18.80 26.96
C LYS A 238 6.58 -17.38 27.31
N GLN A 239 7.79 -17.25 27.88
CA GLN A 239 8.41 -15.93 28.04
C GLN A 239 9.00 -15.49 26.71
N GLY A 240 8.83 -14.23 26.36
CA GLY A 240 9.40 -13.63 25.16
C GLY A 240 9.72 -12.15 25.33
N LEU A 241 10.34 -11.58 24.31
CA LEU A 241 10.61 -10.15 24.19
C LEU A 241 10.77 -9.79 22.72
N LEU A 242 10.62 -8.51 22.40
CA LEU A 242 11.08 -7.97 21.13
C LEU A 242 12.48 -7.38 21.33
N PHE A 243 13.31 -7.46 20.30
CA PHE A 243 14.59 -6.77 20.27
C PHE A 243 14.77 -6.12 18.90
N TYR A 244 15.59 -5.07 18.85
CA TYR A 244 15.81 -4.33 17.61
C TYR A 244 17.25 -3.86 17.44
N GLY A 245 17.59 -3.50 16.21
CA GLY A 245 18.82 -2.81 15.82
C GLY A 245 18.50 -1.65 14.86
N LEU A 246 19.49 -0.81 14.58
CA LEU A 246 19.31 0.43 13.79
C LEU A 246 19.80 0.33 12.35
N ASP A 247 20.64 -0.65 12.05
CA ASP A 247 21.23 -0.84 10.72
C ASP A 247 21.26 -2.32 10.43
N ASN A 248 20.82 -2.73 9.24
CA ASN A 248 20.89 -4.11 8.77
C ASN A 248 21.62 -4.21 7.43
N SER A 249 22.30 -3.13 7.00
CA SER A 249 23.07 -3.10 5.76
C SER A 249 24.14 -4.19 5.74
N GLY A 250 24.16 -4.93 4.63
CA GLY A 250 25.08 -6.05 4.39
C GLY A 250 24.93 -7.22 5.37
N PHE A 251 23.90 -7.24 6.22
CA PHE A 251 23.72 -8.32 7.19
C PHE A 251 23.09 -9.54 6.53
N VAL A 252 23.81 -10.65 6.58
CA VAL A 252 23.30 -11.95 6.15
C VAL A 252 22.66 -12.64 7.36
N PRO A 253 21.37 -13.01 7.32
CA PRO A 253 20.71 -13.72 8.41
C PRO A 253 21.47 -14.98 8.83
N LYS A 254 21.61 -15.19 10.13
CA LYS A 254 22.37 -16.32 10.69
C LYS A 254 21.44 -17.35 11.29
N VAL A 255 21.65 -18.63 10.98
CA VAL A 255 20.87 -19.73 11.58
C VAL A 255 20.93 -19.65 13.10
N TRP A 256 19.78 -19.76 13.75
CA TRP A 256 19.66 -19.71 15.19
C TRP A 256 19.86 -21.11 15.80
N GLY A 257 21.12 -21.41 16.15
CA GLY A 257 21.50 -22.74 16.64
C GLY A 257 21.49 -23.75 15.50
N THR A 258 20.83 -24.88 15.71
CA THR A 258 20.61 -25.91 14.67
C THR A 258 19.13 -26.00 14.27
N GLY A 259 18.33 -24.99 14.61
CA GLY A 259 16.90 -24.92 14.30
C GLY A 259 16.61 -24.32 12.91
N THR A 260 15.33 -24.04 12.66
CA THR A 260 14.83 -23.46 11.40
C THR A 260 14.72 -21.93 11.42
N SER A 261 14.87 -21.30 12.59
CA SER A 261 14.86 -19.83 12.71
C SER A 261 16.20 -19.20 12.35
N TYR A 262 16.14 -17.92 11.99
CA TYR A 262 17.30 -17.08 11.70
C TYR A 262 17.33 -15.86 12.61
N LEU A 263 18.51 -15.47 13.07
CA LEU A 263 18.76 -14.13 13.60
C LEU A 263 18.88 -13.18 12.42
N CYS A 264 17.95 -12.22 12.33
CA CYS A 264 17.80 -11.35 11.18
C CYS A 264 18.08 -9.87 11.51
N VAL A 265 18.44 -9.56 12.75
CA VAL A 265 18.77 -8.21 13.22
C VAL A 265 20.26 -8.14 13.55
N LYS A 266 20.98 -7.25 12.88
CA LYS A 266 22.41 -6.98 13.09
C LYS A 266 22.64 -6.29 14.44
N SER A 267 23.75 -6.61 15.09
CA SER A 267 24.23 -5.91 16.28
C SER A 267 24.75 -4.50 15.98
N PRO A 268 24.70 -3.54 16.92
CA PRO A 268 24.21 -3.68 18.30
C PRO A 268 22.69 -3.83 18.37
N THR A 269 22.21 -4.58 19.36
CA THR A 269 20.77 -4.76 19.58
C THR A 269 20.34 -4.25 20.95
N GLN A 270 19.12 -3.72 21.00
CA GLN A 270 18.43 -3.31 22.20
C GLN A 270 17.27 -4.26 22.47
N ARG A 271 17.17 -4.73 23.72
CA ARG A 271 16.06 -5.56 24.16
C ARG A 271 14.96 -4.70 24.77
N THR A 272 13.73 -5.11 24.55
CA THR A 272 12.55 -4.57 25.23
C THR A 272 12.24 -5.38 26.49
N GLY A 273 11.17 -5.01 27.20
CA GLY A 273 10.72 -5.73 28.39
C GLY A 273 10.31 -7.18 28.09
N VAL A 274 10.53 -8.06 29.07
CA VAL A 274 10.07 -9.46 29.00
C VAL A 274 8.54 -9.51 29.13
N GLN A 275 7.91 -10.34 28.33
CA GLN A 275 6.48 -10.56 28.25
C GLN A 275 6.16 -12.04 28.38
N ASN A 276 4.94 -12.37 28.81
CA ASN A 276 4.38 -13.72 28.69
C ASN A 276 3.49 -13.73 27.44
N SER A 277 3.59 -14.78 26.63
CA SER A 277 2.82 -14.90 25.39
C SER A 277 1.31 -15.13 25.61
N GLY A 278 0.85 -15.36 26.84
CA GLY A 278 -0.55 -15.72 27.11
C GLY A 278 -0.91 -17.05 26.44
N GLY A 279 -2.19 -17.24 26.09
CA GLY A 279 -2.63 -18.46 25.40
C GLY A 279 -2.54 -19.73 26.25
N SER A 280 -2.65 -20.87 25.59
CA SER A 280 -2.68 -22.21 26.19
C SER A 280 -1.32 -22.90 26.05
N PRO A 281 -0.87 -23.71 27.04
CA PRO A 281 0.39 -24.44 26.93
C PRO A 281 0.47 -25.24 25.64
N ASP A 282 1.60 -25.08 24.93
CA ASP A 282 1.97 -25.85 23.74
C ASP A 282 1.00 -25.69 22.55
N GLN A 283 0.14 -24.67 22.58
CA GLN A 283 -0.71 -24.25 21.45
C GLN A 283 -0.12 -23.01 20.76
N CYS A 284 -0.53 -22.77 19.52
CA CYS A 284 -0.10 -21.63 18.71
C CYS A 284 -1.06 -20.43 18.84
N ASP A 285 -1.58 -20.20 20.04
CA ASP A 285 -2.50 -19.12 20.39
C ASP A 285 -1.82 -18.02 21.25
N GLY A 286 -0.50 -18.09 21.41
CA GLY A 286 0.30 -17.09 22.10
C GLY A 286 0.61 -15.88 21.23
N PHE A 287 0.83 -14.75 21.90
CA PHE A 287 1.01 -13.43 21.29
C PHE A 287 1.96 -12.54 22.10
N LEU A 288 2.80 -11.77 21.41
CA LEU A 288 3.64 -10.73 22.02
C LEU A 288 3.32 -9.37 21.38
N SER A 289 3.26 -8.30 22.17
CA SER A 289 2.97 -6.96 21.65
C SER A 289 3.81 -5.88 22.30
N LEU A 290 4.22 -4.92 21.50
CA LEU A 290 4.94 -3.75 21.94
C LEU A 290 4.28 -2.51 21.36
N ASP A 291 3.80 -1.64 22.25
CA ASP A 291 3.58 -0.24 21.89
C ASP A 291 4.95 0.44 21.79
N TRP A 292 5.41 0.62 20.56
CA TRP A 292 6.73 1.17 20.25
C TRP A 292 6.86 2.61 20.77
N ASN A 293 5.81 3.42 20.65
CA ASN A 293 5.84 4.82 21.07
C ASN A 293 5.89 4.94 22.59
N THR A 294 5.05 4.18 23.30
CA THR A 294 5.10 4.12 24.77
C THR A 294 6.45 3.61 25.25
N TRP A 295 6.99 2.54 24.64
CA TRP A 295 8.29 2.00 25.02
C TRP A 295 9.43 3.01 24.84
N GLN A 296 9.48 3.70 23.70
CA GLN A 296 10.47 4.74 23.44
C GLN A 296 10.44 5.87 24.48
N SER A 297 9.24 6.39 24.79
CA SER A 297 9.07 7.47 25.78
C SER A 297 9.56 7.08 27.17
N ALA A 298 9.41 5.80 27.54
CA ALA A 298 9.85 5.25 28.82
C ALA A 298 11.35 4.90 28.86
N HIS A 299 12.05 4.88 27.72
CA HIS A 299 13.45 4.46 27.62
C HIS A 299 14.30 5.47 26.83
N PRO A 300 14.50 6.70 27.36
CA PRO A 300 15.19 7.78 26.64
C PRO A 300 16.69 7.52 26.39
N SER A 301 17.29 6.54 27.07
CA SER A 301 18.68 6.11 26.85
C SER A 301 18.81 4.85 25.98
N ALA A 302 17.71 4.40 25.38
CA ALA A 302 17.73 3.24 24.51
C ALA A 302 18.51 3.52 23.21
N LEU A 303 19.03 2.45 22.61
CA LEU A 303 19.72 2.49 21.32
C LEU A 303 18.90 3.27 20.26
N GLY A 304 19.46 4.35 19.71
CA GLY A 304 18.85 5.14 18.64
C GLY A 304 18.02 6.33 19.11
N GLN A 305 17.82 6.54 20.41
CA GLN A 305 17.16 7.74 20.92
C GLN A 305 18.08 8.98 20.85
N PRO A 306 17.55 10.16 20.47
CA PRO A 306 16.22 10.39 19.92
C PRO A 306 16.14 9.95 18.45
N PHE A 307 15.01 9.35 18.06
CA PHE A 307 14.77 9.01 16.66
C PHE A 307 14.32 10.21 15.84
N ALA A 308 14.82 10.30 14.60
CA ALA A 308 14.43 11.27 13.60
C ALA A 308 13.53 10.65 12.52
N VAL A 309 12.81 11.50 11.79
CA VAL A 309 12.07 11.07 10.59
C VAL A 309 13.04 10.46 9.58
N GLY A 310 12.70 9.28 9.05
CA GLY A 310 13.52 8.53 8.11
C GLY A 310 14.45 7.50 8.76
N ASP A 311 14.65 7.54 10.08
CA ASP A 311 15.42 6.51 10.78
C ASP A 311 14.77 5.14 10.58
N SER A 312 15.61 4.12 10.40
CA SER A 312 15.16 2.73 10.25
C SER A 312 15.39 1.93 11.52
N VAL A 313 14.44 1.05 11.82
CA VAL A 313 14.51 0.13 12.96
C VAL A 313 14.18 -1.27 12.47
N PHE A 314 15.03 -2.22 12.83
CA PHE A 314 14.90 -3.62 12.45
C PHE A 314 14.56 -4.43 13.69
N VAL A 315 13.34 -4.97 13.76
CA VAL A 315 12.77 -5.60 14.96
C VAL A 315 12.57 -7.09 14.72
N GLN A 316 12.80 -7.90 15.75
CA GLN A 316 12.52 -9.33 15.73
C GLN A 316 12.03 -9.82 17.09
N GLY A 317 11.17 -10.83 17.08
CA GLY A 317 10.63 -11.48 18.27
C GLY A 317 11.55 -12.61 18.69
N TRP A 318 11.83 -12.68 19.99
CA TRP A 318 12.51 -13.80 20.64
C TRP A 318 11.60 -14.37 21.72
N PHE A 319 11.53 -15.70 21.82
CA PHE A 319 10.76 -16.34 22.88
C PHE A 319 11.30 -17.73 23.23
N ARG A 320 10.86 -18.25 24.37
CA ARG A 320 11.25 -19.57 24.89
C ARG A 320 10.58 -20.67 24.08
N ASP A 321 11.39 -21.66 23.71
CA ASP A 321 11.00 -22.90 23.05
C ASP A 321 11.92 -23.99 23.64
N PRO A 322 11.60 -24.52 24.84
CA PRO A 322 12.55 -25.27 25.65
C PRO A 322 13.19 -26.47 24.96
N ALA A 323 12.48 -27.11 24.05
CA ALA A 323 12.95 -28.29 23.32
C ALA A 323 13.71 -27.95 22.02
N ALA A 324 13.71 -26.69 21.57
CA ALA A 324 14.55 -26.26 20.46
C ALA A 324 16.03 -26.25 20.83
N SER A 325 16.91 -26.32 19.81
CA SER A 325 18.36 -26.39 19.97
C SER A 325 19.00 -25.29 20.84
N LYS A 326 18.40 -24.10 20.86
CA LYS A 326 18.82 -22.97 21.72
C LYS A 326 17.87 -22.72 22.89
N SER A 327 16.97 -23.65 23.20
CA SER A 327 15.83 -23.50 24.12
C SER A 327 14.93 -22.29 23.81
N THR A 328 15.02 -21.77 22.58
CA THR A 328 14.44 -20.50 22.12
C THR A 328 14.20 -20.53 20.62
N ASN A 329 13.27 -19.70 20.16
CA ASN A 329 12.96 -19.52 18.74
C ASN A 329 12.86 -18.03 18.39
N LEU A 330 12.86 -17.73 17.09
CA LEU A 330 12.77 -16.37 16.54
C LEU A 330 11.66 -16.30 15.48
N SER A 331 10.92 -15.19 15.47
CA SER A 331 9.95 -14.86 14.41
C SER A 331 10.64 -14.45 13.11
N ASN A 332 9.86 -14.18 12.05
CA ASN A 332 10.35 -13.26 11.00
C ASN A 332 10.67 -11.90 11.62
N ALA A 333 11.31 -11.02 10.86
CA ALA A 333 11.66 -9.68 11.30
C ALA A 333 10.85 -8.62 10.56
N LEU A 334 10.91 -7.40 11.06
CA LEU A 334 10.18 -6.25 10.53
C LEU A 334 11.11 -5.05 10.41
N GLN A 335 11.16 -4.43 9.24
CA GLN A 335 11.78 -3.14 9.05
C GLN A 335 10.71 -2.05 9.18
N LEU A 336 10.98 -1.11 10.08
CA LEU A 336 10.18 0.07 10.32
C LEU A 336 10.99 1.31 9.94
N THR A 337 10.29 2.37 9.54
CA THR A 337 10.87 3.66 9.20
C THR A 337 10.07 4.75 9.91
N LEU A 338 10.76 5.54 10.73
CA LEU A 338 10.12 6.59 11.52
C LEU A 338 9.52 7.66 10.63
N GLN A 339 8.27 8.00 10.91
CA GLN A 339 7.48 9.01 10.20
C GLN A 339 7.33 10.26 11.04
N PRO A 340 6.88 11.38 10.47
CA PRO A 340 6.57 12.58 11.23
C PRO A 340 5.71 12.32 12.48
#